data_AF-A0A3C2B7F9-F1
#
_entry.id   AF-A0A3C2B7F9-F1
#
_cell.length_a   1.000
_cell.length_b   1.000
_cell.length_c   1.000
_cell.angle_alpha   90.00
_cell.angle_beta   90.00
_cell.angle_gamma   90.00
#
_symmetry.space_group_name_H-M   'P 1'
#
loop_
_entity.id
_entity.type
_entity.pdbx_description
1 polymer ?
#
loop_
_entity_poly.entity_id
_entity_poly.type
_entity_poly.pdbx_seq_one_letter_code
_entity_poly.pdbx_strand_id
1 'polypeptide(L)'
;MTSAEARWREVAMAGHTHDVATATEALIDPDPEVRQLALGALHRMGTLSIAQLAAGAADEHPGVRRRAAMLLASYPDGPVLPLLHDAEPTVVEAAAWAVGERVPAVIDDELEALIRLATDAPDALAREA
;
A
#
# COMPACT_ATOMS: atom_id res chain seq x y z
N MET A 1 -11.35 -2.95 -25.92
CA MET A 1 -10.61 -3.47 -24.77
C MET A 1 -9.15 -3.09 -24.96
N THR A 2 -8.61 -2.25 -24.09
CA THR A 2 -7.19 -1.87 -24.18
C THR A 2 -6.30 -3.00 -23.64
N SER A 3 -5.02 -3.02 -24.01
CA SER A 3 -4.06 -4.01 -23.48
C SER A 3 -3.91 -3.91 -21.95
N ALA A 4 -4.04 -2.72 -21.37
CA ALA A 4 -4.08 -2.51 -19.93
C ALA A 4 -5.31 -3.14 -19.28
N GLU A 5 -6.51 -2.91 -19.81
CA GLU A 5 -7.74 -3.52 -19.30
C GLU A 5 -7.74 -5.06 -19.37
N ALA A 6 -7.06 -5.65 -20.36
CA ALA A 6 -6.91 -7.10 -20.46
C ALA A 6 -6.01 -7.63 -19.33
N ARG A 7 -4.83 -7.04 -19.15
CA ARG A 7 -3.89 -7.39 -18.07
C ARG A 7 -4.50 -7.18 -16.68
N TRP A 8 -5.23 -6.09 -16.48
CA TRP A 8 -5.97 -5.85 -15.24
C TRP A 8 -6.95 -7.00 -14.94
N ARG A 9 -7.76 -7.42 -15.93
CA ARG A 9 -8.71 -8.52 -15.74
C ARG A 9 -8.00 -9.85 -15.43
N GLU A 10 -6.89 -10.11 -16.11
CA GLU A 10 -6.07 -11.29 -15.89
C GLU A 10 -5.54 -11.36 -14.45
N VAL A 11 -4.97 -10.26 -13.94
CA VAL A 11 -4.49 -10.18 -12.55
C VAL A 11 -5.63 -10.31 -11.54
N ALA A 12 -6.81 -9.77 -11.86
CA ALA A 12 -7.98 -9.88 -11.00
C ALA A 12 -8.41 -11.35 -10.88
N MET A 13 -8.45 -12.07 -12.00
CA MET A 13 -8.72 -13.51 -12.02
C MET A 13 -7.64 -14.30 -11.28
N ALA A 14 -6.36 -13.97 -11.49
CA ALA A 14 -5.23 -14.63 -10.85
C ALA A 14 -5.35 -14.65 -9.32
N GLY A 15 -5.76 -13.52 -8.72
CA GLY A 15 -6.02 -13.43 -7.28
C GLY A 15 -7.14 -14.34 -6.75
N HIS A 16 -8.08 -14.77 -7.60
CA HIS A 16 -9.15 -15.68 -7.23
C HIS A 16 -8.85 -17.14 -7.59
N THR A 17 -7.99 -17.38 -8.57
CA THR A 17 -7.58 -18.73 -9.02
C THR A 17 -6.27 -19.21 -8.39
N HIS A 18 -5.69 -18.45 -7.46
CA HIS A 18 -4.40 -18.76 -6.82
C HIS A 18 -3.21 -18.79 -7.80
N ASP A 19 -3.28 -17.98 -8.86
CA ASP A 19 -2.17 -17.83 -9.81
C ASP A 19 -1.18 -16.76 -9.31
N VAL A 20 -0.24 -17.22 -8.48
CA VAL A 20 0.78 -16.37 -7.86
C VAL A 20 1.76 -15.82 -8.89
N ALA A 21 2.05 -16.55 -9.96
CA ALA A 21 3.03 -16.15 -10.97
C ALA A 21 2.53 -14.91 -11.73
N THR A 22 1.31 -14.99 -12.26
CA THR A 22 0.67 -13.88 -12.98
C THR A 22 0.54 -12.62 -12.10
N ALA A 23 0.12 -12.78 -10.84
CA ALA A 23 0.03 -11.65 -9.93
C ALA A 23 1.41 -11.06 -9.56
N THR A 24 2.46 -11.88 -9.49
CA THR A 24 3.82 -11.42 -9.21
C THR A 24 4.41 -10.63 -10.38
N GLU A 25 4.24 -11.12 -11.60
CA GLU A 25 4.70 -10.42 -12.82
C GLU A 25 4.05 -9.05 -12.97
N ALA A 26 2.78 -8.93 -12.58
CA ALA A 26 2.02 -7.68 -12.63
C ALA A 26 2.50 -6.59 -11.66
N LEU A 27 3.39 -6.91 -10.70
CA LEU A 27 3.98 -5.89 -9.80
C LEU A 27 4.90 -4.91 -10.52
N ILE A 28 5.38 -5.24 -11.72
CA ILE A 28 6.24 -4.37 -12.55
C ILE A 28 5.53 -3.88 -13.82
N ASP A 29 4.20 -3.98 -13.85
CA ASP A 29 3.41 -3.54 -14.99
C ASP A 29 3.58 -2.01 -15.22
N PRO A 30 3.69 -1.53 -16.48
CA PRO A 30 3.76 -0.10 -16.76
C PRO A 30 2.52 0.67 -16.29
N ASP A 31 1.37 0.00 -16.16
CA ASP A 31 0.14 0.62 -15.67
C ASP A 31 0.06 0.55 -14.13
N PRO A 32 0.01 1.69 -13.43
CA PRO A 32 -0.07 1.72 -11.97
C PRO A 32 -1.36 1.12 -11.41
N GLU A 33 -2.46 1.06 -12.17
CA GLU A 33 -3.69 0.38 -11.73
C GLU A 33 -3.51 -1.14 -11.70
N VAL A 34 -2.74 -1.69 -12.64
CA VAL A 34 -2.38 -3.11 -12.67
C VAL A 34 -1.45 -3.45 -11.51
N ARG A 35 -0.45 -2.61 -11.22
CA ARG A 35 0.43 -2.79 -10.04
C ARG A 35 -0.33 -2.73 -8.71
N GLN A 36 -1.29 -1.80 -8.57
CA GLN A 36 -2.18 -1.74 -7.40
C GLN A 36 -2.99 -3.02 -7.23
N LEU A 37 -3.55 -3.53 -8.33
CA LEU A 37 -4.33 -4.75 -8.30
C LEU A 37 -3.47 -5.96 -7.95
N ALA A 38 -2.24 -6.04 -8.46
CA ALA A 38 -1.28 -7.09 -8.16
C ALA A 38 -0.98 -7.21 -6.66
N LEU A 39 -0.72 -6.09 -5.98
CA LEU A 39 -0.56 -6.05 -4.52
C LEU A 39 -1.79 -6.64 -3.81
N GLY A 40 -3.00 -6.25 -4.26
CA GLY A 40 -4.25 -6.76 -3.71
C GLY A 40 -4.48 -8.25 -3.97
N ALA A 41 -4.12 -8.75 -5.15
CA ALA A 41 -4.25 -10.16 -5.52
C ALA A 41 -3.31 -11.03 -4.68
N LEU A 42 -2.04 -10.65 -4.57
CA LEU A 42 -1.06 -11.37 -3.74
C LEU A 42 -1.43 -11.37 -2.26
N HIS A 43 -1.92 -10.24 -1.74
CA HIS A 43 -2.42 -10.16 -0.36
C HIS A 43 -3.60 -11.11 -0.14
N ARG A 44 -4.58 -11.10 -1.04
CA ARG A 44 -5.75 -11.99 -0.99
C ARG A 44 -5.36 -13.46 -0.95
N MET A 45 -4.34 -13.85 -1.71
CA MET A 45 -3.81 -15.21 -1.76
C MET A 45 -2.91 -15.55 -0.56
N GLY A 46 -2.59 -14.59 0.32
CA GLY A 46 -1.67 -14.76 1.43
C GLY A 46 -0.20 -14.93 1.01
N THR A 47 0.16 -14.53 -0.20
CA THR A 47 1.52 -14.71 -0.77
C THR A 47 2.30 -13.41 -0.94
N LEU A 48 1.69 -12.26 -0.62
CA LEU A 48 2.39 -10.97 -0.64
C LEU A 48 3.48 -10.93 0.44
N SER A 49 4.73 -10.78 0.00
CA SER A 49 5.87 -10.64 0.89
C SER A 49 6.09 -9.20 1.35
N ILE A 50 6.79 -9.04 2.49
CA ILE A 50 7.21 -7.71 2.99
C ILE A 50 8.06 -6.97 1.95
N ALA A 51 8.93 -7.68 1.20
CA ALA A 51 9.76 -7.06 0.17
C ALA A 51 8.92 -6.49 -0.99
N GLN A 52 7.90 -7.22 -1.44
CA GLN A 52 6.97 -6.73 -2.47
C GLN A 52 6.13 -5.56 -1.96
N LEU A 53 5.69 -5.62 -0.69
CA LEU A 53 4.95 -4.53 -0.07
C LEU A 53 5.81 -3.27 0.10
N ALA A 54 7.08 -3.42 0.48
CA ALA A 54 8.06 -2.34 0.54
C ALA A 54 8.32 -1.72 -0.84
N ALA A 55 8.40 -2.53 -1.89
CA ALA A 55 8.50 -2.02 -3.26
C ALA A 55 7.26 -1.21 -3.66
N GLY A 56 6.05 -1.69 -3.32
CA GLY A 56 4.80 -0.95 -3.54
C GLY A 56 4.73 0.37 -2.76
N ALA A 57 5.27 0.40 -1.54
CA ALA A 57 5.38 1.62 -0.73
C ALA A 57 6.37 2.64 -1.32
N ALA A 58 7.32 2.21 -2.14
CA ALA A 58 8.30 3.05 -2.81
C ALA A 58 7.94 3.37 -4.29
N ASP A 59 6.73 2.99 -4.73
CA ASP A 59 6.31 3.15 -6.13
C ASP A 59 6.20 4.63 -6.53
N GLU A 60 6.55 4.94 -7.78
CA GLU A 60 6.45 6.30 -8.32
C GLU A 60 5.02 6.86 -8.28
N HIS A 61 4.01 6.00 -8.43
CA HIS A 61 2.63 6.40 -8.55
C HIS A 61 1.93 6.40 -7.18
N PRO A 62 1.34 7.52 -6.74
CA PRO A 62 0.73 7.64 -5.42
C PRO A 62 -0.39 6.62 -5.16
N GLY A 63 -1.14 6.23 -6.20
CA GLY A 63 -2.15 5.18 -6.08
C GLY A 63 -1.58 3.83 -5.62
N VAL A 64 -0.39 3.46 -6.09
CA VAL A 64 0.28 2.21 -5.68
C VAL A 64 0.78 2.33 -4.25
N ARG A 65 1.42 3.45 -3.89
CA ARG A 65 1.86 3.71 -2.51
C ARG A 65 0.70 3.70 -1.52
N ARG A 66 -0.42 4.35 -1.86
CA ARG A 66 -1.65 4.33 -1.05
C ARG A 66 -2.20 2.91 -0.91
N ARG A 67 -2.15 2.10 -1.97
CA ARG A 67 -2.54 0.69 -1.90
C ARG A 67 -1.64 -0.11 -0.97
N ALA A 68 -0.33 0.10 -1.02
CA ALA A 68 0.62 -0.50 -0.09
C ALA A 68 0.35 -0.06 1.36
N ALA A 69 0.10 1.25 1.60
CA ALA A 69 -0.26 1.79 2.91
C ALA A 69 -1.46 1.07 3.53
N MET A 70 -2.56 0.92 2.78
CA MET A 70 -3.74 0.20 3.27
C MET A 70 -3.44 -1.27 3.62
N LEU A 71 -2.53 -1.93 2.90
CA LEU A 71 -2.18 -3.31 3.19
C LEU A 71 -1.31 -3.42 4.45
N LEU A 72 -0.45 -2.43 4.74
CA LEU A 72 0.46 -2.42 5.90
C LEU A 72 -0.23 -2.55 7.27
N ALA A 73 -1.55 -2.29 7.35
CA ALA A 73 -2.36 -2.60 8.53
C ALA A 73 -2.26 -4.09 8.94
N SER A 74 -2.16 -4.98 7.95
CA SER A 74 -2.01 -6.43 8.15
C SER A 74 -0.56 -6.92 8.20
N TYR A 75 0.42 -6.01 8.09
CA TYR A 75 1.86 -6.33 8.10
C TYR A 75 2.58 -5.41 9.11
N PRO A 76 2.56 -5.77 10.41
CA PRO A 76 3.18 -4.97 11.47
C PRO A 76 4.67 -4.68 11.22
N ASP A 77 5.41 -5.64 10.67
CA ASP A 77 6.84 -5.50 10.37
C ASP A 77 7.13 -4.75 9.05
N GLY A 78 6.08 -4.30 8.34
CA GLY A 78 6.23 -3.59 7.08
C GLY A 78 6.58 -2.10 7.24
N PRO A 79 7.21 -1.46 6.24
CA PRO A 79 7.72 -0.10 6.37
C PRO A 79 6.61 0.97 6.19
N VAL A 80 5.93 1.35 7.28
CA VAL A 80 4.89 2.40 7.25
C VAL A 80 5.45 3.82 7.47
N LEU A 81 6.53 3.96 8.23
CA LEU A 81 7.13 5.26 8.58
C LEU A 81 7.41 6.17 7.37
N PRO A 82 7.99 5.69 6.25
CA PRO A 82 8.21 6.55 5.09
C PRO A 82 6.90 7.11 4.50
N LEU A 83 5.79 6.38 4.61
CA LEU A 83 4.49 6.77 4.04
C LEU A 83 3.76 7.82 4.89
N LEU A 84 4.09 7.94 6.19
CA LEU A 84 3.62 9.05 7.03
C LEU A 84 4.25 10.40 6.62
N HIS A 85 5.32 10.36 5.84
CA HIS A 85 6.02 11.53 5.30
C HIS A 85 5.85 11.66 3.78
N ASP A 86 4.85 10.97 3.20
CA ASP A 86 4.60 11.02 1.77
C ASP A 86 4.19 12.44 1.31
N ALA A 87 4.52 12.76 0.06
CA ALA A 87 4.13 14.03 -0.55
C ALA A 87 2.63 14.09 -0.88
N GLU A 88 1.98 12.94 -1.05
CA GLU A 88 0.56 12.84 -1.38
C GLU A 88 -0.28 12.65 -0.09
N PRO A 89 -1.17 13.59 0.27
CA PRO A 89 -1.95 13.51 1.51
C PRO A 89 -2.79 12.24 1.63
N THR A 90 -3.32 11.72 0.52
CA THR A 90 -4.11 10.48 0.53
C THR A 90 -3.26 9.23 0.83
N VAL A 91 -1.95 9.28 0.62
CA VAL A 91 -1.02 8.22 1.06
C VAL A 91 -0.77 8.33 2.55
N VAL A 92 -0.55 9.56 3.04
CA VAL A 92 -0.33 9.84 4.46
C VAL A 92 -1.52 9.41 5.31
N GLU A 93 -2.75 9.75 4.88
CA GLU A 93 -3.99 9.31 5.53
C GLU A 93 -4.07 7.79 5.64
N ALA A 94 -3.82 7.07 4.54
CA ALA A 94 -3.86 5.62 4.53
C ALA A 94 -2.78 4.99 5.41
N ALA A 95 -1.62 5.63 5.52
CA ALA A 95 -0.53 5.19 6.40
C ALA A 95 -0.88 5.43 7.88
N ALA A 96 -1.47 6.57 8.21
CA ALA A 96 -1.92 6.88 9.57
C ALA A 96 -3.00 5.90 10.03
N TRP A 97 -4.00 5.65 9.17
CA TRP A 97 -4.98 4.60 9.42
C TRP A 97 -4.33 3.24 9.65
N ALA A 98 -3.36 2.84 8.81
CA ALA A 98 -2.68 1.56 8.94
C ALA A 98 -1.91 1.42 10.26
N VAL A 99 -1.30 2.50 10.77
CA VAL A 99 -0.67 2.50 12.11
C VAL A 99 -1.71 2.24 13.20
N GLY A 100 -2.89 2.87 13.11
CA GLY A 100 -3.98 2.70 14.07
C GLY A 100 -4.58 1.29 14.11
N GLU A 101 -4.55 0.57 12.99
CA GLU A 101 -5.10 -0.79 12.87
C GLU A 101 -4.12 -1.91 13.28
N ARG A 102 -2.83 -1.60 13.47
CA ARG A 102 -1.82 -2.62 13.76
C ARG A 102 -2.00 -3.22 15.16
N VAL A 103 -1.84 -4.55 15.21
CA VAL A 103 -1.84 -5.33 16.46
C VAL A 103 -0.60 -6.25 16.48
N PRO A 104 0.23 -6.21 17.55
CA PRO A 104 0.14 -5.33 18.72
C PRO A 104 0.36 -3.86 18.38
N ALA A 105 -0.24 -2.98 19.20
CA ALA A 105 -0.29 -1.54 18.93
C ALA A 105 1.06 -0.85 19.21
N VAL A 106 1.62 -0.31 18.13
CA VAL A 106 2.55 0.83 17.98
C VAL A 106 3.97 0.70 18.56
N ILE A 107 4.93 0.95 17.66
CA ILE A 107 6.36 1.21 17.89
C ILE A 107 6.51 2.71 18.20
N ASP A 108 7.30 3.09 19.21
CA ASP A 108 7.43 4.48 19.70
C ASP A 108 7.61 5.52 18.57
N ASP A 109 8.40 5.20 17.54
CA ASP A 109 8.65 6.08 16.39
C ASP A 109 7.40 6.38 15.55
N GLU A 110 6.51 5.40 15.38
CA GLU A 110 5.25 5.55 14.64
C GLU A 110 4.27 6.43 15.40
N LEU A 111 4.22 6.30 16.73
CA LEU A 111 3.42 7.17 17.59
C LEU A 111 3.91 8.62 17.52
N GLU A 112 5.22 8.83 17.62
CA GLU A 112 5.81 10.16 17.55
C GLU A 112 5.56 10.82 16.18
N ALA A 113 5.62 10.02 15.10
CA ALA A 113 5.28 10.47 13.76
C ALA A 113 3.80 10.91 13.66
N LEU A 114 2.86 10.12 14.21
CA LEU A 114 1.44 10.49 14.23
C LEU A 114 1.17 11.77 15.04
N ILE A 115 1.83 11.94 16.19
CA ILE A 115 1.69 13.16 17.00
C ILE A 115 2.11 14.40 16.20
N ARG A 116 3.27 14.34 15.53
CA ARG A 116 3.75 15.44 14.67
C ARG A 116 2.79 15.70 13.51
N LEU A 117 2.25 14.64 12.92
CA LEU A 117 1.34 14.76 11.80
C LEU A 117 0.08 15.54 12.18
N ALA A 118 -0.52 15.21 13.33
CA ALA A 118 -1.73 15.86 13.82
C ALA A 118 -1.51 17.35 14.17
N THR A 119 -0.29 17.76 14.57
CA THR A 119 0.00 19.15 14.95
C THR A 119 0.51 20.01 13.80
N ASP A 120 1.34 19.44 12.92
CA ASP A 120 2.21 20.22 12.04
C ASP A 120 1.93 20.00 10.55
N ALA A 121 1.15 18.98 10.16
CA ALA A 121 0.96 18.68 8.74
C ALA A 121 0.30 19.86 8.00
N PRO A 122 0.78 20.24 6.80
CA PRO A 122 0.23 21.38 6.06
C PRO A 122 -1.17 21.09 5.51
N ASP A 123 -1.40 19.84 5.11
CA ASP A 123 -2.68 19.38 4.58
C ASP A 123 -3.66 19.00 5.70
N ALA A 124 -4.93 19.34 5.54
CA ALA A 124 -5.95 19.08 6.56
C ALA A 124 -6.30 17.60 6.69
N LEU A 125 -6.33 16.86 5.57
CA LEU A 125 -6.60 15.43 5.57
C LEU A 125 -5.53 14.70 6.37
N ALA A 126 -4.27 15.07 6.16
CA ALA A 126 -3.15 14.51 6.91
C ALA A 126 -3.23 14.82 8.42
N ARG A 127 -3.69 16.02 8.81
CA ARG A 127 -3.84 16.38 10.24
C ARG A 127 -5.00 15.64 10.94
N GLU A 128 -6.04 15.31 10.20
CA GLU A 128 -7.28 14.70 10.72
C GLU A 128 -7.28 13.17 10.67
N ALA A 129 -6.25 12.57 10.07
CA ALA A 129 -6.12 11.13 9.89
C ALA A 129 -5.86 10.35 11.20
#